data_AF-A0AAU1D4W2-F1
#
_entry.id   AF-A0AAU1D4W2-F1
#
_cell.length_a   1.000
_cell.length_b   1.000
_cell.length_c   1.000
_cell.angle_alpha   90.00
_cell.angle_beta   90.00
_cell.angle_gamma   90.00
#
_symmetry.space_group_name_H-M   'P 1'
#
loop_
_entity.id
_entity.type
_entity.pdbx_description
1 polymer ?
#
loop_
_entity_poly.entity_id
_entity_poly.type
_entity_poly.pdbx_seq_one_letter_code
_entity_poly.pdbx_strand_id
1 'polypeptide(L)'
;MADQLHTKTKTSLTDLNLAHEGLTWGLEGFTIGATLAEVRRGWEKRLRSVRDECARLDGVLKSVGKDFGEIEVDIRRSFRNTSPDARQKDR
;
A
#
# COMPACT_ATOMS: atom_id res chain seq x y z
N MET A 1 -5.77 -6.58 -2.74
CA MET A 1 -4.70 -7.27 -1.99
C MET A 1 -3.95 -6.32 -1.04
N ALA A 2 -3.51 -5.14 -1.50
CA ALA A 2 -2.87 -4.13 -0.64
C ALA A 2 -3.78 -3.69 0.54
N ASP A 3 -5.07 -3.44 0.30
CA ASP A 3 -6.01 -3.04 1.36
C ASP A 3 -6.24 -4.12 2.43
N GLN A 4 -6.27 -5.39 2.01
CA GLN A 4 -6.39 -6.50 2.94
C GLN A 4 -5.13 -6.65 3.79
N LEU A 5 -3.95 -6.49 3.17
CA LEU A 5 -2.67 -6.52 3.89
C LEU A 5 -2.54 -5.34 4.85
N HIS A 6 -2.93 -4.13 4.41
CA HIS A 6 -3.00 -2.93 5.24
C HIS A 6 -3.90 -3.14 6.46
N THR A 7 -5.11 -3.66 6.24
CA THR A 7 -6.07 -3.93 7.31
C THR A 7 -5.56 -4.98 8.28
N LYS A 8 -5.04 -6.11 7.80
CA LYS A 8 -4.46 -7.16 8.65
C LYS A 8 -3.29 -6.64 9.48
N THR A 9 -2.41 -5.85 8.88
CA THR A 9 -1.25 -5.24 9.56
C THR A 9 -1.70 -4.28 10.66
N LYS A 10 -2.76 -3.51 10.42
CA LYS A 10 -3.37 -2.63 11.44
C LYS A 10 -3.94 -3.45 12.60
N THR A 11 -4.67 -4.54 12.32
CA THR A 11 -5.19 -5.43 13.36
C THR A 11 -4.07 -6.04 14.19
N SER A 12 -3.02 -6.58 13.55
CA SER A 12 -1.88 -7.16 14.28
C SER A 12 -1.14 -6.14 15.15
N LEU A 13 -1.09 -4.86 14.75
CA LEU A 13 -0.53 -3.79 15.57
C LEU A 13 -1.37 -3.55 16.83
N THR A 14 -2.69 -3.54 16.70
CA THR A 14 -3.62 -3.41 17.83
C THR A 14 -3.48 -4.61 18.78
N ASP A 15 -3.48 -5.83 18.26
CA ASP A 15 -3.38 -7.05 19.06
C ASP A 15 -2.04 -7.11 19.82
N LEU A 16 -0.94 -6.71 19.17
CA LEU A 16 0.38 -6.65 19.80
C LEU A 16 0.43 -5.65 20.97
N ASN A 17 -0.25 -4.51 20.84
CA ASN A 17 -0.31 -3.51 21.90
C ASN A 17 -1.11 -4.03 23.11
N LEU A 18 -2.29 -4.60 22.86
CA LEU A 18 -3.15 -5.18 23.90
C LEU A 18 -2.47 -6.32 24.65
N ALA A 19 -1.80 -7.23 23.94
CA ALA A 19 -1.07 -8.34 24.55
C ALA A 19 0.04 -7.86 25.50
N HIS A 20 0.66 -6.70 25.22
CA HIS A 20 1.72 -6.16 26.06
C HIS A 20 1.19 -5.44 27.30
N GLU A 21 0.04 -4.76 27.22
CA GLU A 21 -0.64 -4.20 28.40
C GLU A 21 -0.95 -5.29 29.43
N GLY A 22 -1.27 -6.51 28.98
CA GLY A 22 -1.47 -7.67 29.86
C GLY A 22 -0.20 -8.26 30.48
N LEU A 23 1.00 -7.86 30.05
CA LEU A 23 2.28 -8.40 30.53
C LEU A 23 3.00 -7.48 31.51
N THR A 24 2.73 -6.18 31.50
CA THR A 24 3.44 -5.20 32.35
C THR A 24 3.26 -5.45 33.84
N TRP A 25 2.10 -5.94 34.27
CA TRP A 25 1.81 -6.26 35.68
C TRP A 25 2.60 -7.45 36.26
N GLY A 26 3.07 -8.37 35.40
CA GLY A 26 3.68 -9.64 35.82
C GLY A 26 5.20 -9.65 35.71
N LEU A 27 5.78 -8.57 35.18
CA LEU A 27 7.20 -8.45 34.87
C LEU A 27 7.89 -7.36 35.70
N GLU A 28 7.21 -6.77 36.69
CA GLU A 28 7.83 -5.81 37.61
C GLU A 28 9.04 -6.44 38.32
N GLY A 29 10.19 -5.75 38.26
CA GLY A 29 11.45 -6.23 38.83
C GLY A 29 12.28 -7.15 37.91
N PHE A 30 11.74 -7.59 36.76
CA PHE A 30 12.48 -8.42 35.80
C PHE A 30 12.98 -7.60 34.60
N THR A 31 14.24 -7.80 34.21
CA THR A 31 14.85 -7.14 33.04
C THR A 31 14.19 -7.52 31.71
N ILE A 32 13.50 -8.66 31.66
CA ILE A 32 12.81 -9.14 30.46
C ILE A 32 11.69 -8.20 29.98
N GLY A 33 11.12 -7.39 30.87
CA GLY A 33 10.14 -6.36 30.49
C GLY A 33 10.74 -5.32 29.52
N ALA A 34 11.98 -4.89 29.76
CA ALA A 34 12.66 -3.94 28.89
C ALA A 34 12.97 -4.56 27.51
N THR A 35 13.49 -5.80 27.49
CA THR A 35 13.74 -6.54 26.25
C THR A 35 12.46 -6.74 25.44
N LEU A 36 11.35 -7.11 26.08
CA LEU A 36 10.07 -7.28 25.41
C LEU A 36 9.55 -5.96 24.83
N ALA A 37 9.74 -4.84 25.54
CA ALA A 37 9.37 -3.52 25.05
C ALA A 37 10.18 -3.11 23.80
N GLU A 38 11.47 -3.43 23.74
CA GLU A 38 12.31 -3.20 22.55
C GLU A 38 11.87 -4.06 21.37
N VAL A 39 11.63 -5.35 21.59
CA VAL A 39 11.11 -6.26 20.56
C VAL A 39 9.76 -5.76 20.02
N ARG A 40 8.86 -5.31 20.90
CA ARG A 40 7.58 -4.70 20.51
C ARG A 40 7.79 -3.48 19.62
N ARG A 41 8.62 -2.52 20.05
CA ARG A 41 8.94 -1.32 19.25
C ARG A 41 9.48 -1.69 17.85
N GLY A 42 10.31 -2.73 17.77
CA GLY A 42 10.81 -3.27 16.51
C GLY A 42 9.70 -3.80 15.60
N TRP A 43 8.80 -4.62 16.13
CA TRP A 43 7.65 -5.14 15.39
C TRP A 43 6.70 -4.03 14.96
N GLU A 44 6.36 -3.11 15.85
CA GLU A 44 5.51 -1.98 15.51
C GLU A 44 6.10 -1.13 14.37
N LYS A 45 7.42 -0.87 14.41
CA LYS A 45 8.12 -0.15 13.33
C LYS A 45 8.02 -0.89 12.00
N ARG A 46 8.24 -2.21 12.00
CA ARG A 46 8.16 -3.05 10.80
C ARG A 46 6.73 -3.09 10.24
N LEU A 47 5.73 -3.29 11.08
CA LEU A 47 4.32 -3.31 10.68
C LEU A 47 3.87 -1.95 10.12
N ARG A 48 4.25 -0.84 10.77
CA ARG A 48 3.99 0.51 10.23
C ARG A 48 4.64 0.70 8.86
N SER A 49 5.90 0.31 8.70
CA SER A 49 6.61 0.41 7.41
C SER A 49 5.93 -0.39 6.30
N VAL A 50 5.48 -1.63 6.58
CA VAL A 50 4.76 -2.46 5.60
C VAL A 50 3.44 -1.82 5.22
N ARG A 51 2.69 -1.31 6.21
CA ARG A 51 1.41 -0.63 5.99
C ARG A 51 1.58 0.59 5.07
N ASP A 52 2.57 1.43 5.37
CA ASP A 52 2.81 2.68 4.65
C ASP A 52 3.29 2.40 3.22
N GLU A 53 4.12 1.37 3.02
CA GLU A 53 4.54 0.92 1.69
C GLU A 53 3.37 0.37 0.86
N CYS A 54 2.45 -0.39 1.48
CA CYS A 54 1.24 -0.85 0.79
C CYS A 54 0.36 0.31 0.31
N ALA A 55 0.19 1.33 1.15
CA ALA A 55 -0.56 2.53 0.79
C ALA A 55 0.11 3.32 -0.35
N ARG A 56 1.44 3.43 -0.31
CA ARG A 56 2.23 4.06 -1.37
C ARG A 56 2.08 3.31 -2.71
N LEU A 57 2.22 1.99 -2.68
CA LEU A 57 2.09 1.14 -3.88
C LEU A 57 0.69 1.21 -4.48
N ASP A 58 -0.36 1.24 -3.67
CA ASP A 58 -1.73 1.42 -4.14
C ASP A 58 -1.89 2.72 -4.94
N GLY A 59 -1.36 3.84 -4.42
CA GLY A 59 -1.36 5.12 -5.12
C GLY A 59 -0.58 5.10 -6.43
N VAL A 60 0.61 4.51 -6.44
CA VAL A 60 1.45 4.37 -7.65
C VAL A 60 0.74 3.53 -8.71
N LEU A 61 0.17 2.39 -8.34
CA LEU A 61 -0.52 1.49 -9.27
C LEU A 61 -1.76 2.15 -9.89
N LYS A 62 -2.52 2.93 -9.10
CA LYS A 62 -3.65 3.71 -9.61
C LYS A 62 -3.21 4.78 -10.60
N SER A 63 -2.12 5.49 -10.32
CA SER A 63 -1.56 6.49 -11.25
C SER A 63 -1.13 5.85 -12.56
N VAL A 64 -0.35 4.78 -12.48
CA VAL A 64 0.15 4.06 -13.67
C VAL A 64 -1.01 3.52 -14.51
N GLY A 65 -2.04 2.96 -13.87
CA GLY A 65 -3.24 2.50 -14.57
C GLY A 65 -3.98 3.62 -15.32
N LYS A 66 -4.04 4.82 -14.74
CA LYS A 66 -4.60 6.00 -15.40
C LYS A 66 -3.76 6.41 -16.62
N ASP A 67 -2.44 6.51 -16.44
CA ASP A 67 -1.53 6.91 -17.52
C ASP A 67 -1.61 5.94 -18.71
N PHE A 68 -1.66 4.62 -18.44
CA PHE A 68 -1.89 3.62 -19.49
C PHE A 68 -3.21 3.82 -20.24
N GLY A 69 -4.29 4.14 -19.53
CA GLY A 69 -5.59 4.41 -20.13
C GLY A 69 -5.59 5.66 -21.01
N GLU A 70 -4.92 6.74 -20.58
CA GLU A 70 -4.77 7.97 -21.35
C GLU A 70 -3.95 7.73 -22.63
N ILE A 71 -2.83 7.01 -22.51
CA ILE A 71 -1.99 6.62 -23.65
C ILE A 71 -2.78 5.78 -24.65
N GLU A 72 -3.58 4.81 -24.20
CA GLU A 72 -4.39 3.97 -25.09
C GLU A 72 -5.41 4.80 -25.89
N VAL A 73 -6.05 5.78 -25.23
CA VAL A 73 -7.00 6.69 -25.87
C VAL A 73 -6.30 7.55 -26.93
N ASP A 74 -5.12 8.09 -26.62
CA ASP A 74 -4.37 8.93 -27.55
C ASP A 74 -3.83 8.14 -28.76
N ILE A 75 -3.38 6.92 -28.54
CA ILE A 75 -3.01 5.99 -29.63
C ILE A 75 -4.23 5.74 -30.53
N ARG A 76 -5.39 5.43 -29.96
CA ARG A 76 -6.63 5.19 -30.72
C ARG A 76 -7.07 6.41 -31.52
N ARG A 77 -6.95 7.61 -30.96
CA ARG A 77 -7.21 8.88 -31.66
C ARG A 77 -6.23 9.09 -32.82
N SER A 78 -4.96 8.79 -32.63
CA SER A 78 -3.92 8.93 -33.66
C SER A 78 -4.19 8.02 -34.86
N PHE A 79 -4.55 6.75 -34.62
CA PHE A 79 -4.93 5.81 -35.70
C PHE A 79 -6.17 6.24 -36.47
N ARG A 80 -7.17 6.83 -35.79
CA ARG A 80 -8.34 7.39 -36.48
C ARG A 80 -7.96 8.56 -37.40
N ASN A 81 -7.03 9.40 -36.97
CA ASN A 81 -6.58 10.56 -37.75
C ASN A 81 -5.68 10.19 -38.93
N THR A 82 -5.01 9.02 -38.87
CA THR A 82 -4.13 8.55 -39.95
C THR A 82 -4.83 7.64 -40.96
N SER A 83 -6.07 7.22 -40.71
CA SER A 83 -6.86 6.40 -41.65
C SER A 83 -7.11 7.16 -42.96
N PRO A 84 -6.74 6.59 -44.14
CA PRO A 84 -6.84 7.27 -45.43
C PRO A 84 -8.28 7.49 -45.93
N ASP A 85 -9.30 6.90 -45.29
CA ASP A 85 -10.70 6.97 -45.71
C ASP A 85 -11.34 8.37 -45.51
N ALA A 86 -10.75 9.23 -44.66
CA ALA A 86 -11.24 10.59 -44.44
C ALA A 86 -10.76 11.62 -45.48
N ARG A 87 -9.83 11.27 -46.37
CA ARG A 87 -9.20 12.21 -47.32
C ARG A 87 -9.70 12.08 -48.77
N GLN A 88 -10.71 11.26 -49.03
CA GLN A 88 -11.17 10.91 -50.39
C GLN A 88 -12.60 11.38 -50.72
N LYS A 89 -13.11 12.45 -50.09
CA LYS A 89 -14.44 13.01 -50.40
C LYS A 89 -14.47 14.37 -51.10
N ASP A 90 -13.31 14.91 -51.46
CA ASP A 90 -13.21 16.14 -52.27
C ASP A 90 -12.38 15.86 -53.54
N ARG A 91 -12.98 15.18 -54.53
CA ARG A 91 -12.49 15.21 -55.91
C ARG A 91 -13.59 14.93 -56.92
#